data_AF-A0A7C4QTF7-F1
#
_entry.id   AF-A0A7C4QTF7-F1
#
_cell.length_a   1.000
_cell.length_b   1.000
_cell.length_c   1.000
_cell.angle_alpha   90.00
_cell.angle_beta   90.00
_cell.angle_gamma   90.00
#
_symmetry.space_group_name_H-M   'P 1'
#
loop_
_entity.id
_entity.type
_entity.pdbx_description
1 polymer ?
#
loop_
_entity_poly.entity_id
_entity_poly.type
_entity_poly.pdbx_seq_one_letter_code
_entity_poly.pdbx_strand_id
1 'polypeptide(L)'
;MKIKNKNSRIASQGGFTLIEILITIAIIGILASVVLVMLSNAREKARDKSVMLTLNSLASAVKLCLYNKEYISPGHNGCLGDGESAFCWLNDYTGIICNSNNRVLPSLPSPWNYTLVFTSDPTKSNNGYYIIEASNNSGKIIKCNYAPATWGGDLTYKCVKNFN
;
A
#
# COMPACT_ATOMS: atom_id res chain seq x y z
N MET A 1 -34.63 -36.44 -66.39
CA MET A 1 -33.91 -36.08 -65.16
C MET A 1 -34.12 -34.59 -64.90
N LYS A 2 -34.84 -34.19 -63.83
CA LYS A 2 -35.13 -32.77 -63.52
C LYS A 2 -34.29 -32.31 -62.34
N ILE A 3 -33.38 -31.37 -62.56
CA ILE A 3 -32.58 -30.72 -61.51
C ILE A 3 -33.45 -29.63 -60.86
N LYS A 4 -33.75 -29.76 -59.55
CA LYS A 4 -34.44 -28.71 -58.78
C LYS A 4 -33.41 -27.68 -58.29
N ASN A 5 -33.50 -26.45 -58.78
CA ASN A 5 -32.75 -25.31 -58.26
C ASN A 5 -33.37 -24.85 -56.92
N LYS A 6 -32.66 -25.02 -55.81
CA LYS A 6 -33.03 -24.46 -54.51
C LYS A 6 -32.49 -23.04 -54.41
N ASN A 7 -33.31 -22.05 -54.77
CA ASN A 7 -33.04 -20.66 -54.42
C ASN A 7 -33.13 -20.51 -52.89
N SER A 8 -31.99 -20.49 -52.22
CA SER A 8 -31.85 -20.11 -50.82
C SER A 8 -32.23 -18.64 -50.67
N ARG A 9 -33.43 -18.38 -50.13
CA ARG A 9 -33.83 -17.04 -49.72
C ARG A 9 -32.88 -16.61 -48.60
N ILE A 10 -32.01 -15.63 -48.87
CA ILE A 10 -31.24 -14.95 -47.83
C ILE A 10 -32.29 -14.32 -46.91
N ALA A 11 -32.46 -14.88 -45.71
CA ALA A 11 -33.32 -14.31 -44.70
C ALA A 11 -32.80 -12.90 -44.40
N SER A 12 -33.64 -11.88 -44.55
CA SER A 12 -33.27 -10.51 -44.22
C SER A 12 -33.00 -10.44 -42.73
N GLN A 13 -31.72 -10.43 -42.36
CA GLN A 13 -31.31 -10.09 -41.01
C GLN A 13 -31.68 -8.62 -40.82
N GLY A 14 -32.63 -8.35 -39.92
CA GLY A 14 -33.10 -6.99 -39.64
C GLY A 14 -31.93 -6.11 -39.21
N GLY A 15 -31.80 -4.94 -39.85
CA GLY A 15 -30.83 -3.93 -39.44
C GLY A 15 -31.26 -3.25 -38.14
N PHE A 16 -30.29 -2.82 -37.34
CA PHE A 16 -30.55 -2.01 -36.14
C PHE A 16 -31.17 -0.67 -36.53
N THR A 17 -32.14 -0.21 -35.74
CA THR A 17 -32.71 1.12 -35.94
C THR A 17 -31.77 2.20 -35.40
N LEU A 18 -31.77 3.38 -36.03
CA LEU A 18 -31.01 4.55 -35.56
C LEU A 18 -31.35 4.91 -34.11
N ILE A 19 -32.61 4.75 -33.72
CA ILE A 19 -33.09 5.06 -32.38
C ILE A 19 -32.58 4.05 -31.34
N GLU A 20 -32.46 2.77 -31.70
CA GLU A 20 -31.88 1.75 -30.82
C GLU A 20 -30.41 2.03 -30.52
N ILE A 21 -29.63 2.46 -31.51
CA ILE A 21 -28.23 2.81 -31.27
C ILE A 21 -28.13 4.10 -30.44
N LEU A 22 -28.98 5.09 -30.72
CA LEU A 22 -28.99 6.38 -30.03
C LEU A 22 -29.32 6.24 -28.54
N ILE A 23 -30.36 5.49 -28.18
CA ILE A 23 -30.72 5.30 -26.77
C ILE A 23 -29.69 4.46 -26.02
N THR A 24 -29.06 3.50 -26.70
CA THR A 24 -28.07 2.61 -26.08
C THR A 24 -26.83 3.39 -25.66
N ILE A 25 -26.28 4.24 -26.54
CA ILE A 25 -25.13 5.07 -26.18
C ILE A 25 -25.49 6.10 -25.09
N ALA A 26 -26.74 6.58 -25.08
CA ALA A 26 -27.21 7.49 -24.03
C ALA A 26 -27.22 6.80 -22.66
N ILE A 27 -27.77 5.58 -22.57
CA ILE A 27 -27.80 4.81 -21.31
C ILE A 27 -26.38 4.41 -20.87
N ILE A 28 -25.54 3.92 -21.79
CA ILE A 28 -24.15 3.57 -21.48
C ILE A 28 -23.38 4.78 -20.96
N GLY A 29 -23.58 5.97 -21.54
CA GLY A 29 -22.96 7.22 -21.09
C GLY A 29 -23.31 7.56 -19.64
N ILE A 30 -24.59 7.44 -19.27
CA ILE A 30 -25.06 7.68 -17.90
C ILE A 30 -24.40 6.68 -16.93
N LEU A 31 -24.44 5.38 -17.25
CA LEU A 31 -23.85 4.35 -16.40
C LEU A 31 -22.33 4.51 -16.26
N ALA A 32 -21.63 4.84 -17.34
CA ALA A 32 -20.18 5.03 -17.33
C ALA A 32 -19.75 6.21 -16.43
N SER A 33 -20.53 7.31 -16.41
CA SER A 33 -20.23 8.47 -15.56
C SER A 33 -20.22 8.14 -14.06
N VAL A 34 -21.19 7.34 -13.60
CA VAL A 34 -21.29 6.93 -12.19
C VAL A 34 -20.15 5.98 -11.82
N VAL A 35 -19.85 5.03 -12.71
CA VAL A 35 -18.76 4.07 -12.50
C VAL A 35 -17.39 4.76 -12.39
N LEU A 36 -17.15 5.81 -13.17
CA LEU A 36 -15.88 6.53 -13.17
C LEU A 36 -15.58 7.17 -11.80
N VAL A 37 -16.59 7.80 -11.18
CA VAL A 37 -16.47 8.39 -9.84
C VAL A 37 -16.25 7.32 -8.77
N MET A 38 -16.90 6.16 -8.89
CA MET A 38 -16.69 5.06 -7.95
C MET A 38 -15.29 4.45 -8.07
N LEU A 39 -14.75 4.38 -9.30
CA LEU A 39 -13.45 3.79 -9.57
C LEU A 39 -12.28 4.62 -9.01
N SER A 40 -12.37 5.96 -9.05
CA SER A 40 -11.33 6.82 -8.45
C SER A 40 -11.21 6.57 -6.94
N ASN A 41 -12.33 6.57 -6.23
CA ASN A 41 -12.39 6.29 -4.79
C ASN A 41 -11.93 4.86 -4.46
N ALA A 42 -12.30 3.87 -5.29
CA ALA A 42 -11.88 2.48 -5.10
C ALA A 42 -10.36 2.32 -5.26
N ARG A 43 -9.76 3.02 -6.23
CA ARG A 43 -8.30 3.00 -6.44
C ARG A 43 -7.53 3.59 -5.27
N GLU A 44 -8.01 4.70 -4.70
CA GLU A 44 -7.39 5.30 -3.51
C GLU A 44 -7.43 4.35 -2.32
N LYS A 45 -8.61 3.78 -2.01
CA LYS A 45 -8.77 2.77 -0.94
C LYS A 45 -7.90 1.54 -1.16
N ALA A 46 -7.72 1.10 -2.41
CA ALA A 46 -6.84 -0.01 -2.75
C ALA A 46 -5.37 0.33 -2.48
N ARG A 47 -4.91 1.54 -2.80
CA ARG A 47 -3.55 2.02 -2.47
C ARG A 47 -3.33 2.02 -0.96
N ASP A 48 -4.29 2.51 -0.17
CA ASP A 48 -4.18 2.51 1.29
C ASP A 48 -4.05 1.10 1.89
N LYS A 49 -4.81 0.15 1.34
CA LYS A 49 -4.74 -1.25 1.75
C LYS A 49 -3.40 -1.86 1.37
N SER A 50 -2.88 -1.56 0.18
CA SER A 50 -1.56 -2.00 -0.25
C SER A 50 -0.47 -1.50 0.70
N VAL A 51 -0.47 -0.20 1.04
CA VAL A 51 0.46 0.39 2.03
C VAL A 51 0.35 -0.32 3.38
N MET A 52 -0.88 -0.55 3.87
CA MET A 52 -1.08 -1.27 5.13
C MET A 52 -0.53 -2.70 5.08
N LEU A 53 -0.73 -3.45 3.99
CA LEU A 53 -0.17 -4.79 3.82
C LEU A 53 1.36 -4.77 3.80
N THR A 54 1.95 -3.79 3.11
CA THR A 54 3.40 -3.58 3.08
C THR A 54 3.95 -3.34 4.48
N LEU A 55 3.28 -2.50 5.29
CA LEU A 55 3.66 -2.25 6.68
C LEU A 55 3.52 -3.49 7.59
N ASN A 56 2.52 -4.34 7.37
CA ASN A 56 2.38 -5.63 8.09
C ASN A 56 3.50 -6.63 7.70
N SER A 57 3.89 -6.66 6.43
CA SER A 57 5.01 -7.49 6.00
C SER A 57 6.32 -7.01 6.64
N LEU A 58 6.52 -5.70 6.66
CA LEU A 58 7.66 -5.05 7.31
C LEU A 58 7.69 -5.32 8.82
N ALA A 59 6.53 -5.36 9.46
CA ALA A 59 6.40 -5.71 10.86
C ALA A 59 7.01 -7.06 11.20
N SER A 60 6.73 -8.05 10.35
CA SER A 60 7.23 -9.40 10.51
C SER A 60 8.73 -9.46 10.27
N ALA A 61 9.25 -8.68 9.31
CA ALA A 61 10.68 -8.55 9.07
C ALA A 61 11.41 -7.92 10.27
N VAL A 62 10.88 -6.82 10.82
CA VAL A 62 11.41 -6.17 12.02
C VAL A 62 11.40 -7.12 13.22
N LYS A 63 10.30 -7.86 13.43
CA LYS A 63 10.19 -8.86 14.49
C LYS A 63 11.30 -9.92 14.39
N LEU A 64 11.57 -10.42 13.19
CA LEU A 64 12.63 -11.40 12.97
C LEU A 64 14.02 -10.83 13.28
N CYS A 65 14.27 -9.57 12.95
CA CYS A 65 15.58 -8.96 13.15
C CYS A 65 15.86 -8.65 14.61
N LEU A 66 14.86 -8.19 15.36
CA LEU A 66 14.95 -8.05 16.81
C LEU A 66 15.13 -9.42 17.50
N TYR A 67 14.45 -10.47 17.02
CA TYR A 67 14.64 -11.84 17.55
C TYR A 67 16.08 -12.33 17.37
N ASN A 68 16.70 -12.01 16.23
CA ASN A 68 18.10 -12.33 15.93
C ASN A 68 19.10 -11.40 16.64
N LYS A 69 18.65 -10.51 17.52
CA LYS A 69 19.48 -9.52 18.24
C LYS A 69 20.22 -8.56 17.30
N GLU A 70 19.66 -8.31 16.12
CA GLU A 70 20.22 -7.37 15.16
C GLU A 70 19.69 -5.97 15.42
N TYR A 71 20.57 -4.98 15.22
CA TYR A 71 20.18 -3.59 15.24
C TYR A 71 19.50 -3.23 13.92
N ILE A 72 18.31 -2.64 14.03
CA ILE A 72 17.63 -1.99 12.92
C ILE A 72 18.34 -0.66 12.72
N SER A 73 19.12 -0.55 11.65
CA SER A 73 19.81 0.68 11.28
C SER A 73 19.20 1.22 10.00
N PRO A 74 18.57 2.40 10.02
CA PRO A 74 18.12 3.09 8.82
C PRO A 74 19.38 3.46 8.02
N GLY A 75 19.76 2.60 7.08
CA GLY A 75 21.03 2.72 6.35
C GLY A 75 21.11 3.93 5.42
N HIS A 76 21.23 5.16 5.93
CA HIS A 76 21.72 6.34 5.18
C HIS A 76 22.04 7.57 6.05
N ASN A 77 22.87 8.47 5.53
CA ASN A 77 23.35 9.78 6.03
C ASN A 77 22.26 10.88 6.25
N GLY A 78 21.04 10.52 6.68
CA GLY A 78 19.90 11.46 6.78
C GLY A 78 19.10 11.36 8.08
N CYS A 79 19.64 10.66 9.07
CA CYS A 79 19.01 10.52 10.37
C CYS A 79 19.40 11.70 11.27
N LEU A 80 18.39 12.43 11.76
CA LEU A 80 18.55 13.45 12.79
C LEU A 80 18.27 12.81 14.13
N GLY A 81 19.22 12.85 15.07
CA GLY A 81 19.04 12.27 16.39
C GLY A 81 19.96 12.86 17.44
N ASP A 82 19.53 12.80 18.70
CA ASP A 82 20.20 13.35 19.88
C ASP A 82 20.89 12.28 20.75
N GLY A 83 21.00 11.05 20.23
CA GLY A 83 21.59 9.89 20.93
C GLY A 83 20.56 9.05 21.71
N GLU A 84 19.35 9.57 21.92
CA GLU A 84 18.22 8.88 22.57
C GLU A 84 17.06 8.64 21.60
N SER A 85 16.90 9.52 20.61
CA SER A 85 15.95 9.38 19.52
C SER A 85 16.61 9.63 18.16
N ALA A 86 16.06 9.03 17.11
CA ALA A 86 16.49 9.29 15.74
C ALA A 86 15.28 9.32 14.80
N PHE A 87 15.23 10.33 13.94
CA PHE A 87 14.24 10.51 12.88
C PHE A 87 14.93 10.35 11.53
N CYS A 88 14.45 9.41 10.72
CA CYS A 88 15.02 9.16 9.41
C CYS A 88 13.95 9.29 8.34
N TRP A 89 14.21 10.19 7.39
CA TRP A 89 13.41 10.37 6.18
C TRP A 89 13.94 9.40 5.12
N LEU A 90 13.11 8.43 4.74
CA LEU A 90 13.49 7.47 3.71
C LEU A 90 12.70 7.78 2.44
N ASN A 91 13.36 8.44 1.49
CA ASN A 91 12.82 8.69 0.17
C ASN A 91 13.13 7.50 -0.74
N ASP A 92 12.08 6.80 -1.18
CA ASP A 92 11.97 5.73 -2.18
C ASP A 92 12.95 4.54 -2.18
N TYR A 93 14.15 4.62 -1.62
CA TYR A 93 15.10 3.52 -1.57
C TYR A 93 16.05 3.71 -0.39
N THR A 94 16.47 2.61 0.24
CA THR A 94 17.59 2.48 1.21
C THR A 94 17.30 2.61 2.71
N GLY A 95 16.13 2.17 3.18
CA GLY A 95 16.07 1.68 4.56
C GLY A 95 16.57 0.25 4.66
N ILE A 96 17.74 0.03 5.26
CA ILE A 96 18.15 -1.31 5.70
C ILE A 96 17.32 -1.64 6.94
N ILE A 97 16.53 -2.71 6.91
CA ILE A 97 15.74 -3.13 8.08
C ILE A 97 16.65 -3.88 9.06
N CYS A 98 17.63 -4.62 8.53
CA CYS A 98 18.52 -5.47 9.30
C CYS A 98 19.88 -5.56 8.60
N ASN A 99 20.95 -5.22 9.33
CA ASN A 99 22.30 -5.07 8.77
C ASN A 99 22.85 -6.40 8.19
N SER A 100 22.49 -7.54 8.78
CA SER A 100 23.07 -8.83 8.39
C SER A 100 22.56 -9.38 7.04
N ASN A 101 21.36 -8.97 6.62
CA ASN A 101 20.65 -9.58 5.49
C ASN A 101 20.32 -8.59 4.37
N ASN A 102 20.78 -7.34 4.47
CA ASN A 102 20.50 -6.25 3.52
C ASN A 102 19.01 -6.20 3.10
N ARG A 103 18.09 -6.44 4.04
CA ARG A 103 16.65 -6.42 3.73
C ARG A 103 16.23 -5.00 3.45
N VAL A 104 15.93 -4.73 2.19
CA VAL A 104 15.49 -3.42 1.70
C VAL A 104 13.99 -3.26 1.94
N LEU A 105 13.57 -2.07 2.34
CA LEU A 105 12.16 -1.72 2.40
C LEU A 105 11.49 -1.86 1.02
N PRO A 106 10.33 -2.53 0.93
CA PRO A 106 9.52 -2.52 -0.29
C PRO A 106 9.02 -1.10 -0.58
N SER A 107 9.02 -0.72 -1.86
CA SER A 107 8.52 0.59 -2.29
C SER A 107 7.04 0.75 -1.98
N LEU A 108 6.63 1.97 -1.65
CA LEU A 108 5.22 2.30 -1.45
C LEU A 108 4.63 2.88 -2.74
N PRO A 109 3.32 2.71 -2.98
CA PRO A 109 2.65 3.40 -4.07
C PRO A 109 2.74 4.92 -3.90
N SER A 110 3.11 5.66 -4.94
CA SER A 110 3.03 7.13 -4.92
C SER A 110 1.60 7.60 -4.55
N PRO A 111 1.43 8.63 -3.68
CA PRO A 111 2.44 9.54 -3.11
C PRO A 111 2.83 9.20 -1.66
N TRP A 112 2.92 7.93 -1.31
CA TRP A 112 3.25 7.50 0.05
C TRP A 112 4.75 7.42 0.27
N ASN A 113 5.21 7.92 1.42
CA ASN A 113 6.61 7.90 1.86
C ASN A 113 6.71 7.27 3.25
N TYR A 114 7.88 6.72 3.58
CA TYR A 114 8.16 6.22 4.92
C TYR A 114 8.82 7.28 5.80
N THR A 115 8.48 7.25 7.07
CA THR A 115 9.20 7.92 8.14
C THR A 115 9.50 6.90 9.22
N LEU A 116 10.78 6.73 9.54
CA LEU A 116 11.22 5.87 10.63
C LEU A 116 11.56 6.74 11.83
N VAL A 117 11.01 6.38 12.99
CA VAL A 117 11.29 7.04 14.26
C VAL A 117 11.77 6.00 15.26
N PHE A 118 12.92 6.27 15.85
CA PHE A 118 13.53 5.49 16.91
C PHE A 118 13.45 6.34 18.17
N THR A 119 13.00 5.76 19.27
CA THR A 119 12.92 6.49 20.53
C THR A 119 13.19 5.52 21.67
N SER A 120 14.20 5.85 22.48
CA SER A 120 14.42 5.18 23.75
C SER A 120 13.26 5.51 24.69
N ASP A 121 12.72 4.50 25.37
CA ASP A 121 11.81 4.71 26.48
C ASP A 121 12.62 5.23 27.67
N PRO A 122 12.43 6.50 28.11
CA PRO A 122 13.21 7.08 29.19
C PRO A 122 12.98 6.38 30.53
N THR A 123 11.91 5.56 30.64
CA THR A 123 11.57 4.83 31.87
C THR A 123 12.24 3.46 31.98
N LYS A 124 12.85 2.95 30.90
CA LYS A 124 13.54 1.66 30.88
C LYS A 124 14.92 1.79 30.26
N SER A 125 15.95 1.81 31.10
CA SER A 125 17.35 1.64 30.70
C SER A 125 17.46 0.46 29.73
N ASN A 126 17.78 0.74 28.46
CA ASN A 126 17.94 -0.20 27.33
C ASN A 126 16.68 -0.71 26.60
N ASN A 127 15.51 -0.08 26.77
CA ASN A 127 14.31 -0.44 26.02
C ASN A 127 13.86 0.77 25.17
N GLY A 128 13.81 0.64 23.83
CA GLY A 128 13.37 1.73 22.94
C GLY A 128 12.42 1.22 21.88
N TYR A 129 11.34 1.93 21.58
CA TYR A 129 10.38 1.50 20.57
C TYR A 129 10.71 2.08 19.20
N TYR A 130 10.43 1.28 18.17
CA TYR A 130 10.55 1.68 16.77
C TYR A 130 9.15 2.02 16.27
N ILE A 131 9.01 3.16 15.62
CA ILE A 131 7.79 3.54 14.93
C ILE A 131 8.10 3.60 13.44
N ILE A 132 7.30 2.87 12.66
CA ILE A 132 7.30 2.98 11.21
C ILE A 132 6.02 3.69 10.83
N GLU A 133 6.17 4.87 10.26
CA GLU A 133 5.06 5.67 9.76
C GLU A 133 5.11 5.66 8.23
N ALA A 134 3.97 5.48 7.58
CA ALA A 134 3.80 5.80 6.18
C ALA A 134 2.88 7.01 6.09
N SER A 135 3.33 8.07 5.43
CA SER A 135 2.55 9.29 5.24
C SER A 135 2.41 9.60 3.76
N ASN A 136 1.28 10.20 3.38
CA ASN A 136 1.10 10.74 2.03
C ASN A 136 1.05 12.28 2.05
N ASN A 137 1.20 12.91 0.87
CA ASN A 137 1.13 14.37 0.73
C ASN A 137 -0.26 14.96 1.04
N SER A 138 -1.28 14.13 1.24
CA SER A 138 -2.63 14.54 1.62
C SER A 138 -2.84 14.62 3.14
N GLY A 139 -1.80 14.38 3.95
CA GLY A 139 -1.85 14.47 5.41
C GLY A 139 -2.30 13.18 6.12
N LYS A 140 -2.49 12.09 5.38
CA LYS A 140 -2.88 10.79 5.93
C LYS A 140 -1.66 10.02 6.39
N ILE A 141 -1.76 9.41 7.58
CA ILE A 141 -0.65 8.71 8.20
C ILE A 141 -1.09 7.33 8.69
N ILE A 142 -0.31 6.30 8.39
CA ILE A 142 -0.44 4.97 8.95
C ILE A 142 0.76 4.74 9.85
N LYS A 143 0.53 4.63 11.15
CA LYS A 143 1.58 4.47 12.17
C LYS A 143 1.61 3.04 12.66
N CYS A 144 2.79 2.45 12.70
CA CYS A 144 3.01 1.09 13.18
C CYS A 144 4.05 1.12 14.28
N ASN A 145 3.62 0.84 15.50
CA ASN A 145 4.50 0.82 16.66
C ASN A 145 5.04 -0.59 16.90
N TYR A 146 6.34 -0.67 17.19
CA TYR A 146 7.10 -1.84 17.56
C TYR A 146 7.81 -1.57 18.88
N ALA A 147 7.23 -2.03 19.97
CA ALA A 147 7.92 -2.04 21.25
C ALA A 147 8.77 -3.32 21.35
N PRO A 148 10.09 -3.25 21.61
CA PRO A 148 10.81 -4.41 22.08
C PRO A 148 10.22 -4.77 23.44
N ALA A 149 9.56 -5.92 23.50
CA ALA A 149 9.45 -6.61 24.76
C ALA A 149 10.88 -6.94 25.17
N THR A 150 11.23 -6.59 26.40
CA THR A 150 12.47 -6.96 27.08
C THR A 150 12.94 -8.35 26.65
N TRP A 151 14.24 -8.55 26.44
CA TRP A 151 14.87 -9.82 26.04
C TRP A 151 14.06 -11.06 26.46
N GLY A 152 13.31 -11.65 25.53
CA GLY A 152 12.47 -12.84 25.76
C GLY A 152 10.96 -12.64 25.91
N GLY A 153 10.42 -11.42 25.73
CA GLY A 153 8.98 -11.17 25.72
C GLY A 153 8.36 -11.08 24.31
N ASP A 154 7.03 -11.13 24.25
CA ASP A 154 6.27 -10.99 23.00
C ASP A 154 6.31 -9.56 22.46
N LEU A 155 6.91 -9.40 21.29
CA LEU A 155 6.90 -8.13 20.55
C LEU A 155 5.46 -7.75 20.18
N THR A 156 4.96 -6.66 20.78
CA THR A 156 3.64 -6.12 20.44
C THR A 156 3.75 -5.23 19.21
N TYR A 157 3.06 -5.63 18.14
CA TYR A 157 2.90 -4.88 16.91
C TYR A 157 1.47 -4.35 16.80
N LYS A 158 1.33 -3.04 16.57
CA LYS A 158 0.01 -2.44 16.29
C LYS A 158 0.15 -1.35 15.24
N CYS A 159 -0.46 -1.55 14.08
CA CYS A 159 -0.69 -0.46 13.13
C CYS A 159 -2.03 0.22 13.40
N VAL A 160 -2.01 1.53 13.47
CA VAL A 160 -3.19 2.38 13.59
C VAL A 160 -3.20 3.33 12.39
N LYS A 161 -4.34 3.43 11.72
CA LYS A 161 -4.55 4.44 10.70
C LYS A 161 -5.01 5.72 11.39
N ASN A 162 -4.28 6.81 11.19
CA ASN A 162 -4.70 8.13 11.62
C ASN A 162 -5.02 8.97 10.38
N PHE A 163 -6.31 9.21 10.18
CA PHE A 163 -6.82 10.07 9.13
C PHE A 163 -7.22 11.36 9.85
N ASN A 164 -6.48 12.44 9.59
CA ASN A 164 -6.87 13.77 10.06
C ASN A 164 -8.02 14.30 9.18
#